data_AF-G5DYP3-F1
#
_entry.id   AF-G5DYP3-F1
#
_cell.length_a   1.000
_cell.length_b   1.000
_cell.length_c   1.000
_cell.angle_alpha   90.00
_cell.angle_beta   90.00
_cell.angle_gamma   90.00
#
_symmetry.space_group_name_H-M   'P 1'
#
loop_
_entity.id
_entity.type
_entity.pdbx_description
1 polymer ?
#
loop_
_entity_poly.entity_id
_entity_poly.type
_entity_poly.pdbx_seq_one_letter_code
_entity_poly.pdbx_strand_id
1 'polypeptide(L)'
;EITQNGDHMIIKTLSTFRNYIMDFEVGKEFEEDLSGVDDRKCMTTVNWANDKLECVQRGEKEGRGWTQWVEGDELHLELRVGDVVCKQVFK
;
A
#
# COMPACT_ATOMS: atom_id res chain seq x y z
N GLU A 1 6.83 -7.68 -5.85
CA GLU A 1 8.24 -7.54 -5.45
C GLU A 1 8.34 -6.42 -4.43
N ILE A 2 9.10 -6.60 -3.35
CA ILE A 2 9.28 -5.58 -2.30
C ILE A 2 10.78 -5.40 -2.07
N THR A 3 11.23 -4.16 -2.10
CA THR A 3 12.59 -3.77 -1.74
C THR A 3 12.51 -2.78 -0.57
N GLN A 4 13.25 -3.07 0.50
CA GLN A 4 13.34 -2.20 1.67
C GLN A 4 14.81 -1.84 1.92
N ASN A 5 15.10 -0.54 1.98
CA ASN A 5 16.41 0.01 2.30
C ASN A 5 16.27 1.03 3.44
N GLY A 6 16.35 0.53 4.68
CA GLY A 6 16.01 1.32 5.85
C GLY A 6 14.54 1.72 5.82
N ASP A 7 14.28 3.03 5.82
CA ASP A 7 12.93 3.61 5.74
C ASP A 7 12.45 3.84 4.29
N HIS A 8 13.33 3.67 3.31
CA HIS A 8 12.94 3.75 1.89
C HIS A 8 12.40 2.41 1.41
N MET A 9 11.18 2.41 0.87
CA MET A 9 10.48 1.21 0.42
C MET A 9 10.00 1.35 -1.02
N ILE A 10 10.19 0.28 -1.79
CA ILE A 10 9.65 0.14 -3.13
C ILE A 10 8.78 -1.11 -3.17
N ILE A 11 7.49 -0.94 -3.45
CA ILE A 11 6.52 -2.03 -3.58
C ILE A 11 6.03 -2.07 -5.03
N LYS A 12 6.29 -3.17 -5.72
CA LYS A 12 5.82 -3.41 -7.09
C LYS A 12 4.76 -4.50 -7.09
N THR A 13 3.54 -4.11 -7.42
CA THR A 13 2.42 -5.01 -7.71
C THR A 13 2.40 -5.26 -9.21
N LEU A 14 2.79 -6.47 -9.63
CA LEU A 14 2.97 -6.82 -11.03
C LEU A 14 1.84 -7.74 -11.50
N SER A 15 1.29 -7.47 -12.67
CA SER A 15 0.34 -8.35 -13.34
C SER A 15 0.61 -8.39 -14.85
N THR A 16 -0.03 -9.32 -15.56
CA THR A 16 0.09 -9.41 -17.02
C THR A 16 -0.56 -8.25 -17.76
N PHE A 17 -1.48 -7.52 -17.11
CA PHE A 17 -2.23 -6.44 -17.73
C PHE A 17 -1.70 -5.06 -17.34
N ARG A 18 -1.48 -4.84 -16.04
CA ARG A 18 -1.06 -3.54 -15.51
C ARG A 18 -0.24 -3.69 -14.24
N ASN A 19 0.80 -2.89 -14.15
CA ASN A 19 1.69 -2.84 -12.99
C ASN A 19 1.44 -1.56 -12.20
N TYR A 20 1.60 -1.65 -10.88
CA TYR A 20 1.53 -0.54 -9.96
C TYR A 20 2.79 -0.52 -9.10
N ILE A 21 3.44 0.64 -9.01
CA ILE A 21 4.72 0.81 -8.32
C ILE A 21 4.55 1.92 -7.29
N MET A 22 4.84 1.61 -6.03
CA MET A 22 4.96 2.57 -4.94
C MET A 22 6.44 2.73 -4.60
N ASP A 23 6.90 3.96 -4.48
CA ASP A 23 8.25 4.33 -4.08
C ASP A 23 8.11 5.47 -3.06
N PHE A 24 8.41 5.19 -1.79
CA PHE A 24 8.14 6.11 -0.70
C PHE A 24 9.12 5.94 0.46
N GLU A 25 9.17 6.96 1.32
CA GLU A 25 9.82 6.88 2.62
C GLU A 25 8.77 6.72 3.72
N VAL A 26 8.98 5.74 4.59
CA VAL A 26 8.11 5.50 5.74
C VAL A 26 8.09 6.73 6.65
N GLY A 27 6.90 7.10 7.13
CA GLY A 27 6.67 8.27 7.98
C GLY A 27 6.58 9.60 7.24
N LYS A 28 6.79 9.63 5.92
CA LYS A 28 6.65 10.84 5.10
C LYS A 28 5.41 10.77 4.24
N GLU A 29 4.67 11.88 4.22
CA GLU A 29 3.54 12.04 3.32
C GLU A 29 4.04 12.33 1.90
N PHE A 30 3.41 11.71 0.90
CA PHE A 30 3.73 11.91 -0.51
C PHE A 30 2.45 11.93 -1.35
N GLU A 31 2.53 12.54 -2.53
CA GLU A 31 1.46 12.47 -3.52
C GLU A 31 1.54 11.12 -4.24
N GLU A 32 0.49 10.32 -4.10
CA GLU A 32 0.36 9.01 -4.75
C GLU A 32 -0.51 9.17 -5.99
N ASP A 33 0.10 8.97 -7.16
CA ASP A 33 -0.59 8.93 -8.44
C ASP A 33 -1.14 7.51 -8.69
N LEU A 34 -2.46 7.38 -8.62
CA LEU A 34 -3.18 6.12 -8.81
C LEU A 34 -3.74 6.01 -10.23
N SER A 35 -3.12 6.70 -11.19
CA SER A 35 -3.36 6.50 -12.61
C SER A 35 -3.16 5.03 -12.98
N GLY A 36 -4.18 4.45 -13.62
CA GLY A 36 -4.20 3.04 -13.93
C GLY A 36 -4.77 2.13 -12.82
N VAL A 37 -5.09 2.63 -11.64
CA VAL A 37 -5.95 1.91 -10.68
C VAL A 37 -7.36 2.47 -10.76
N ASP A 38 -7.53 3.73 -10.36
CA ASP A 38 -8.81 4.43 -10.34
C ASP A 38 -8.72 5.90 -10.81
N ASP A 39 -7.57 6.28 -11.39
CA ASP A 39 -7.29 7.58 -12.00
C ASP A 39 -7.47 8.77 -11.04
N ARG A 40 -7.12 8.54 -9.77
CA ARG A 40 -7.13 9.54 -8.68
C ARG A 40 -5.73 9.86 -8.18
N LYS A 41 -5.65 10.93 -7.39
CA LYS A 41 -4.48 11.27 -6.57
C LYS A 41 -4.85 11.28 -5.10
N CYS A 42 -3.98 10.74 -4.27
CA CYS A 42 -4.13 10.76 -2.81
C CYS A 42 -2.88 11.37 -2.17
N MET A 43 -3.06 11.97 -0.99
CA MET A 43 -1.96 12.24 -0.07
C MET A 43 -1.79 11.02 0.81
N THR A 44 -0.69 10.31 0.63
CA THR A 44 -0.49 8.99 1.21
C THR A 44 0.61 9.02 2.23
N THR A 45 0.38 8.37 3.37
CA THR A 45 1.40 8.17 4.40
C THR A 45 1.42 6.72 4.79
N VAL A 46 2.62 6.15 4.86
CA VAL A 46 2.85 4.76 5.28
C VAL A 46 3.68 4.78 6.55
N ASN A 47 3.23 4.05 7.58
CA ASN A 47 3.89 3.98 8.89
C ASN A 47 4.01 2.54 9.38
N TRP A 48 5.01 2.30 10.22
CA TRP A 48 5.07 1.07 11.02
C TRP A 48 4.13 1.17 12.22
N ALA A 49 3.26 0.18 12.37
CA ALA A 49 2.45 -0.06 13.56
C ALA A 49 2.82 -1.45 14.11
N ASN A 50 3.79 -1.48 15.02
CA ASN A 50 4.45 -2.71 15.48
C ASN A 50 5.11 -3.47 14.32
N ASP A 51 4.62 -4.68 14.03
CA ASP A 51 5.07 -5.58 12.97
C ASP A 51 4.27 -5.42 11.66
N LYS A 52 3.41 -4.42 11.58
CA LYS A 52 2.55 -4.16 10.42
C LYS A 52 2.89 -2.84 9.77
N LEU A 53 2.78 -2.82 8.44
CA LEU A 53 2.90 -1.61 7.64
C LEU A 53 1.48 -1.09 7.37
N GLU A 54 1.16 0.09 7.90
CA GLU A 54 -0.14 0.73 7.74
C GLU A 54 -0.05 1.91 6.79
N CYS A 55 -0.88 1.88 5.75
CA CYS A 55 -1.02 2.95 4.79
C CYS A 55 -2.37 3.64 4.92
N VAL A 56 -2.34 4.97 4.91
CA VAL A 56 -3.52 5.83 4.85
C VAL A 56 -3.44 6.66 3.58
N GLN A 57 -4.46 6.57 2.73
CA GLN A 57 -4.57 7.28 1.46
C GLN A 57 -5.66 8.36 1.61
N ARG A 58 -5.28 9.61 1.91
CA ARG A 58 -6.23 10.72 2.07
C ARG A 58 -6.59 11.28 0.71
N GLY A 59 -7.88 11.30 0.39
CA GLY A 59 -8.38 11.82 -0.88
C GLY A 59 -9.90 11.85 -0.91
N GLU A 60 -10.48 11.66 -2.09
CA GLU A 60 -11.95 11.66 -2.30
C GLU A 60 -12.68 10.57 -1.51
N LYS A 61 -12.04 9.41 -1.29
CA LYS A 61 -12.65 8.28 -0.61
C LYS A 61 -12.26 8.24 0.87
N GLU A 62 -13.27 8.16 1.72
CA GLU A 62 -13.06 7.97 3.16
C GLU A 62 -12.56 6.55 3.46
N GLY A 63 -11.76 6.41 4.51
CA GLY A 63 -11.26 5.12 4.98
C GLY A 63 -10.35 4.38 4.00
N ARG A 64 -9.84 5.05 2.95
CA ARG A 64 -8.97 4.44 1.95
C ARG A 64 -7.57 4.16 2.52
N GLY A 65 -7.09 2.94 2.34
CA GLY A 65 -5.74 2.57 2.76
C GLY A 65 -5.55 1.06 2.76
N TRP A 66 -4.44 0.61 3.35
CA TRP A 66 -4.14 -0.81 3.47
C TRP A 66 -3.29 -1.12 4.70
N THR A 67 -3.28 -2.39 5.11
CA THR A 67 -2.35 -2.92 6.11
C THR A 67 -1.69 -4.15 5.55
N GLN A 68 -0.37 -4.20 5.67
CA GLN A 68 0.46 -5.31 5.20
C GLN A 68 1.25 -5.90 6.38
N TRP A 69 1.31 -7.22 6.47
CA TRP A 69 2.07 -7.92 7.50
C TRP A 69 2.55 -9.28 7.00
N VAL A 70 3.49 -9.88 7.72
CA VAL A 70 4.04 -11.20 7.40
C VAL A 70 3.68 -12.17 8.51
N GLU A 71 3.20 -13.36 8.13
CA GLU A 71 2.95 -14.47 9.05
C GLU A 71 3.61 -15.73 8.48
N GLY A 72 4.73 -16.17 9.09
CA GLY A 72 5.51 -17.28 8.56
C GLY A 72 6.13 -16.98 7.19
N ASP A 73 5.74 -17.75 6.18
CA ASP A 73 6.14 -17.57 4.77
C ASP A 73 5.10 -16.80 3.94
N GLU A 74 4.04 -16.31 4.57
CA GLU A 74 2.93 -15.63 3.90
C GLU A 74 2.99 -14.11 4.09
N LEU A 75 2.83 -13.38 2.98
CA LEU A 75 2.62 -11.95 2.97
C LEU A 75 1.12 -11.67 2.89
N HIS A 76 0.57 -11.05 3.93
CA HIS A 76 -0.83 -10.66 4.00
C HIS A 76 -0.99 -9.18 3.63
N LEU A 77 -2.04 -8.88 2.86
CA LEU A 77 -2.44 -7.53 2.50
C LEU A 77 -3.95 -7.37 2.67
N GLU A 78 -4.35 -6.41 3.50
CA GLU A 78 -5.74 -5.99 3.68
C GLU A 78 -5.94 -4.60 3.10
N LEU A 79 -6.75 -4.47 2.05
CA LEU A 79 -7.11 -3.23 1.38
C LEU A 79 -8.47 -2.74 1.91
N ARG A 80 -8.59 -1.44 2.14
CA ARG A 80 -9.77 -0.80 2.74
C ARG A 80 -10.21 0.41 1.90
N VAL A 81 -11.52 0.60 1.75
CA VAL A 81 -12.11 1.85 1.27
C VAL A 81 -13.58 1.92 1.69
N GLY A 82 -13.99 2.98 2.40
CA GLY A 82 -15.29 3.03 3.06
C GLY A 82 -15.52 1.80 3.94
N ASP A 83 -16.66 1.13 3.77
CA ASP A 83 -17.01 -0.09 4.49
C ASP A 83 -16.52 -1.39 3.79
N VAL A 84 -15.73 -1.26 2.71
CA VAL A 84 -15.29 -2.40 1.90
C VAL A 84 -13.88 -2.84 2.31
N VAL A 85 -13.73 -4.16 2.47
CA VAL A 85 -12.45 -4.80 2.81
C VAL A 85 -12.14 -5.91 1.80
N CYS A 86 -10.90 -5.93 1.31
CA CYS A 86 -10.34 -7.00 0.47
C CYS A 86 -9.09 -7.58 1.12
N LYS A 87 -8.91 -8.91 1.06
CA LYS A 87 -7.77 -9.61 1.65
C LYS A 87 -7.05 -10.42 0.58
N GLN A 88 -5.73 -10.29 0.56
CA GLN A 88 -4.83 -11.02 -0.33
C GLN A 88 -3.73 -11.68 0.49
N VAL A 89 -3.29 -12.86 0.04
CA VAL A 89 -2.19 -13.61 0.64
C VAL A 89 -1.25 -14.05 -0.48
N PHE A 90 0.04 -13.80 -0.31
CA PHE A 90 1.10 -14.14 -1.26
C PHE A 90 2.13 -15.07 -0.60
N LYS A 91 2.72 -15.96 -1.40
CA LYS A 91 3.89 -16.77 -1.07
C LYS A 91 4.98 -16.56 -2.12
#